data_AF-A0A1V6K6T7-F1
#
_entry.id   AF-A0A1V6K6T7-F1
#
_cell.length_a   1.000
_cell.length_b   1.000
_cell.length_c   1.000
_cell.angle_alpha   90.00
_cell.angle_beta   90.00
_cell.angle_gamma   90.00
#
_symmetry.space_group_name_H-M   'P 1'
#
loop_
_entity.id
_entity.type
_entity.pdbx_description
1 polymer ?
#
loop_
_entity_poly.entity_id
_entity_poly.type
_entity_poly.pdbx_seq_one_letter_code
_entity_poly.pdbx_strand_id
1 'polypeptide(L)'
;MRSRVIDCAGILLSAAGMGFSVSLIDHCAAFVLSRGGWVASGGPYVIASPAPEWIMLLMPGAVLLFTASIMTSIYFSERLRWPWLLRFAWSGVFLTIGYRFACAGAGGGEPIPGFIICAILFIILGIAPLVWIPVERMQRRRSERKLLWVYRSMDNVRAAGPPLGVRAYWTCAVTGAVLGVVAGLLLRRVIPG
;
A
#
# COMPACT_ATOMS: atom_id res chain seq x y z
N MET A 1 -3.98 -27.10 -12.42
CA MET A 1 -4.08 -25.80 -13.13
C MET A 1 -5.18 -24.91 -12.57
N ARG A 2 -6.41 -25.40 -12.35
CA ARG A 2 -7.55 -24.63 -11.81
C ARG A 2 -7.28 -23.90 -10.47
N SER A 3 -6.52 -24.50 -9.55
CA SER A 3 -6.15 -23.86 -8.28
C SER A 3 -5.29 -22.60 -8.46
N ARG A 4 -4.28 -22.65 -9.33
CA ARG A 4 -3.37 -21.52 -9.56
C ARG A 4 -4.05 -20.32 -10.22
N VAL A 5 -5.07 -20.55 -11.04
CA VAL A 5 -5.85 -19.46 -11.66
C VAL A 5 -6.64 -18.71 -10.58
N ILE A 6 -7.28 -19.44 -9.67
CA ILE A 6 -8.04 -18.85 -8.55
C ILE A 6 -7.11 -18.05 -7.65
N ASP A 7 -5.92 -18.58 -7.34
CA ASP A 7 -4.97 -17.88 -6.49
C ASP A 7 -4.43 -16.59 -7.15
N CYS A 8 -4.12 -16.63 -8.46
CA CYS A 8 -3.71 -15.43 -9.22
C CYS A 8 -4.84 -14.39 -9.31
N ALA A 9 -6.08 -14.82 -9.51
CA ALA A 9 -7.25 -13.93 -9.49
C ALA A 9 -7.44 -13.30 -8.10
N GLY A 10 -7.21 -14.07 -7.03
CA GLY A 10 -7.22 -13.59 -5.65
C GLY A 10 -6.18 -12.49 -5.42
N ILE A 11 -4.95 -12.67 -5.93
CA ILE A 11 -3.89 -11.64 -5.87
C ILE A 11 -4.27 -10.38 -6.65
N LEU A 12 -4.82 -10.53 -7.86
CA LEU A 12 -5.28 -9.41 -8.67
C LEU A 12 -6.36 -8.61 -7.95
N LEU A 13 -7.38 -9.29 -7.41
CA LEU A 13 -8.48 -8.66 -6.67
C LEU A 13 -7.99 -7.97 -5.40
N SER A 14 -7.10 -8.62 -4.65
CA SER A 14 -6.51 -8.06 -3.43
C SER A 14 -5.69 -6.79 -3.75
N ALA A 15 -4.87 -6.83 -4.80
CA ALA A 15 -4.09 -5.68 -5.23
C ALA A 15 -4.98 -4.53 -5.73
N ALA A 16 -6.07 -4.84 -6.44
CA ALA A 16 -7.07 -3.85 -6.82
C ALA A 16 -7.76 -3.22 -5.62
N GLY A 17 -8.18 -4.01 -4.64
CA GLY A 17 -8.76 -3.50 -3.40
C GLY A 17 -7.79 -2.59 -2.63
N MET A 18 -6.51 -2.94 -2.57
CA MET A 18 -5.47 -2.09 -1.97
C MET A 18 -5.31 -0.76 -2.72
N GLY A 19 -5.14 -0.78 -4.04
CA GLY A 19 -4.98 0.43 -4.86
C GLY A 19 -6.20 1.35 -4.84
N PHE A 20 -7.40 0.76 -4.86
CA PHE A 20 -8.66 1.48 -4.73
C PHE A 20 -8.78 2.15 -3.37
N SER A 21 -8.49 1.43 -2.29
CA SER A 21 -8.56 1.98 -0.93
C SER A 21 -7.56 3.10 -0.69
N VAL A 22 -6.31 2.96 -1.18
CA VAL A 22 -5.31 4.04 -1.14
C VAL A 22 -5.84 5.29 -1.85
N SER A 23 -6.49 5.11 -2.99
CA SER A 23 -7.09 6.22 -3.74
C SER A 23 -8.27 6.86 -3.00
N LEU A 24 -9.04 6.13 -2.20
CA LEU A 24 -10.08 6.73 -1.37
C LEU A 24 -9.49 7.47 -0.16
N ILE A 25 -8.51 6.86 0.51
CA ILE A 25 -7.80 7.48 1.64
C ILE A 25 -7.16 8.79 1.20
N ASP A 26 -6.52 8.81 0.03
CA ASP A 26 -5.90 10.01 -0.53
C ASP A 26 -6.92 11.11 -0.86
N HIS A 27 -8.13 10.74 -1.30
CA HIS A 27 -9.21 11.71 -1.51
C HIS A 27 -9.68 12.34 -0.19
N CYS A 28 -9.95 11.51 0.81
CA CYS A 28 -10.33 11.98 2.14
C CYS A 28 -9.23 12.84 2.77
N ALA A 29 -7.97 12.41 2.69
CA ALA A 29 -6.83 13.16 3.20
C ALA A 29 -6.71 14.53 2.52
N ALA A 30 -6.87 14.60 1.19
CA ALA A 30 -6.87 15.86 0.46
C ALA A 30 -7.99 16.81 0.94
N PHE A 31 -9.21 16.29 1.12
CA PHE A 31 -10.31 17.08 1.66
C PHE A 31 -10.00 17.61 3.07
N VAL A 32 -9.60 16.72 4.00
CA VAL A 32 -9.34 17.10 5.38
C VAL A 32 -8.23 18.14 5.48
N LEU A 33 -7.16 17.98 4.70
CA LEU A 33 -6.06 18.95 4.67
C LEU A 33 -6.47 20.31 4.07
N SER A 34 -7.37 20.32 3.08
CA SER A 34 -7.94 21.59 2.56
C SER A 34 -8.78 22.35 3.60
N ARG A 35 -9.24 21.67 4.66
CA ARG A 35 -9.97 22.26 5.78
C ARG A 35 -9.10 22.58 7.00
N GLY A 36 -7.78 22.55 6.84
CA GLY A 36 -6.84 22.83 7.93
C GLY A 36 -6.40 21.59 8.71
N GLY A 37 -6.67 20.39 8.20
CA GLY A 37 -6.13 19.13 8.75
C GLY A 37 -7.01 18.44 9.79
N TRP A 38 -8.18 18.98 10.10
CA TRP A 38 -9.16 18.36 10.98
C TRP A 38 -10.59 18.58 10.49
N VAL A 39 -11.44 17.58 10.69
CA VAL A 39 -12.89 17.67 10.57
C VAL A 39 -13.51 16.75 11.60
N ALA A 40 -14.64 17.15 12.17
CA ALA A 40 -15.38 16.31 13.12
C ALA A 40 -16.88 16.45 12.89
N SER A 41 -17.65 15.47 13.33
CA SER A 41 -19.11 15.59 13.46
C SER A 41 -19.54 14.89 14.74
N GLY A 42 -20.62 15.38 15.33
CA GLY A 42 -21.16 14.87 16.59
C GLY A 42 -20.30 15.18 17.83
N GLY A 43 -20.84 14.77 18.98
CA GLY A 43 -20.21 14.94 20.30
C GLY A 43 -20.70 16.17 21.08
N PRO A 44 -20.31 16.29 22.35
CA PRO A 44 -20.73 17.38 23.25
C PRO A 44 -19.91 18.67 23.07
N TYR A 45 -18.98 18.71 22.11
CA TYR A 45 -18.04 19.81 21.92
C TYR A 45 -18.40 20.68 20.72
N VAL A 46 -18.01 21.96 20.77
CA VAL A 46 -18.19 22.88 19.65
C VAL A 46 -17.25 22.50 18.50
N ILE A 47 -17.83 22.15 17.37
CA ILE A 47 -17.11 21.69 16.18
C ILE A 47 -16.70 22.91 15.35
N ALA A 48 -15.40 23.19 15.30
CA ALA A 48 -14.85 24.29 14.50
C ALA A 48 -14.91 24.03 12.99
N SER A 49 -14.93 22.78 12.55
CA SER A 49 -14.99 22.40 11.13
C SER A 49 -15.82 21.14 10.94
N PRO A 50 -17.09 21.25 10.52
CA PRO A 50 -17.99 20.11 10.38
C PRO A 50 -17.54 19.18 9.25
N ALA A 51 -17.51 17.88 9.53
CA ALA A 51 -17.21 16.85 8.54
C ALA A 51 -18.46 16.53 7.69
N PRO A 52 -18.33 16.43 6.36
CA PRO A 52 -19.36 15.85 5.51
C PRO A 52 -19.64 14.40 5.91
N GLU A 53 -20.91 13.99 5.84
CA GLU A 53 -21.34 12.63 6.19
C GLU A 53 -20.63 11.55 5.35
N TRP A 54 -20.36 11.84 4.07
CA TRP A 54 -19.70 10.88 3.17
C TRP A 54 -18.28 10.54 3.62
N ILE A 55 -17.52 11.48 4.20
CA ILE A 55 -16.15 11.20 4.70
C ILE A 55 -16.18 10.25 5.88
N MET A 56 -17.16 10.42 6.76
CA MET A 56 -17.30 9.62 7.96
C MET A 56 -17.55 8.14 7.66
N LEU A 57 -18.20 7.85 6.54
CA LEU A 57 -18.38 6.48 6.09
C LEU A 57 -17.22 6.01 5.20
N LEU A 58 -16.77 6.87 4.28
CA LEU A 58 -15.82 6.51 3.25
C LEU A 58 -14.41 6.27 3.80
N MET A 59 -13.96 7.06 4.78
CA MET A 59 -12.62 6.89 5.35
C MET A 59 -12.48 5.61 6.18
N PRO A 60 -13.36 5.28 7.15
CA PRO A 60 -13.34 3.98 7.82
C PRO A 60 -13.57 2.82 6.85
N GLY A 61 -14.50 2.98 5.90
CA GLY A 61 -14.77 1.98 4.87
C GLY A 61 -13.54 1.66 4.01
N ALA A 62 -12.79 2.68 3.59
CA ALA A 62 -11.55 2.50 2.84
C ALA A 62 -10.45 1.82 3.67
N VAL A 63 -10.31 2.15 4.96
CA VAL A 63 -9.33 1.51 5.85
C VAL A 63 -9.68 0.03 6.09
N LEU A 64 -10.97 -0.28 6.28
CA LEU A 64 -11.43 -1.67 6.43
C LEU A 64 -11.22 -2.47 5.14
N LEU A 65 -11.57 -1.90 3.98
CA LEU A 65 -11.33 -2.52 2.68
C LEU A 65 -9.84 -2.74 2.43
N PHE A 66 -8.99 -1.77 2.76
CA PHE A 66 -7.54 -1.89 2.66
C PHE A 66 -7.02 -3.05 3.52
N THR A 67 -7.48 -3.13 4.77
CA THR A 67 -7.09 -4.19 5.71
C THR A 67 -7.55 -5.57 5.23
N ALA A 68 -8.79 -5.69 4.78
CA ALA A 68 -9.32 -6.93 4.20
C ALA A 68 -8.55 -7.35 2.93
N SER A 69 -8.16 -6.38 2.10
CA SER A 69 -7.37 -6.61 0.88
C SER A 69 -5.94 -7.08 1.20
N ILE A 70 -5.35 -6.59 2.29
CA ILE A 70 -4.06 -7.11 2.79
C ILE A 70 -4.22 -8.55 3.29
N MET A 71 -5.22 -8.83 4.12
CA MET A 71 -5.42 -10.18 4.68
C MET A 71 -5.65 -11.22 3.58
N THR A 72 -6.47 -10.89 2.59
CA THR A 72 -6.68 -11.74 1.40
C THR A 72 -5.41 -11.90 0.58
N SER A 73 -4.61 -10.83 0.41
CA SER A 73 -3.31 -10.92 -0.25
C SER A 73 -2.35 -11.86 0.48
N ILE A 74 -2.31 -11.85 1.82
CA ILE A 74 -1.45 -12.73 2.61
C ILE A 74 -1.87 -14.18 2.39
N TYR A 75 -3.16 -14.47 2.53
CA TYR A 75 -3.74 -15.81 2.34
C TYR A 75 -3.37 -16.43 0.98
N PHE A 76 -3.55 -15.69 -0.12
CA PHE A 76 -3.21 -16.19 -1.46
C PHE A 76 -1.69 -16.25 -1.71
N SER A 77 -0.92 -15.32 -1.14
CA SER A 77 0.54 -15.33 -1.28
C SER A 77 1.16 -16.53 -0.57
N GLU A 78 0.64 -16.93 0.59
CA GLU A 78 1.08 -18.15 1.30
C GLU A 78 0.79 -19.42 0.51
N ARG A 79 -0.42 -19.55 -0.06
CA ARG A 79 -0.79 -20.68 -0.92
C ARG A 79 0.12 -20.84 -2.12
N LEU A 80 0.48 -19.72 -2.73
CA LEU A 80 1.37 -19.72 -3.88
C LEU A 80 2.87 -19.83 -3.46
N ARG A 81 3.20 -19.61 -2.18
CA ARG A 81 4.57 -19.46 -1.62
C ARG A 81 5.36 -18.26 -2.18
N TRP A 82 4.70 -17.11 -2.30
CA TRP A 82 5.25 -15.84 -2.84
C TRP A 82 5.37 -14.77 -1.76
N PRO A 83 6.21 -13.74 -1.96
CA PRO A 83 6.37 -12.64 -1.02
C PRO A 83 5.06 -11.89 -0.80
N TRP A 84 4.83 -11.43 0.44
CA TRP A 84 3.63 -10.69 0.80
C TRP A 84 3.62 -9.28 0.18
N LEU A 85 2.46 -8.87 -0.35
CA LEU A 85 2.27 -7.52 -0.88
C LEU A 85 2.23 -6.44 0.20
N LEU A 86 2.13 -6.83 1.48
CA LEU A 86 2.04 -5.93 2.64
C LEU A 86 3.09 -4.82 2.60
N ARG A 87 4.33 -5.12 2.23
CA ARG A 87 5.41 -4.12 2.18
C ARG A 87 5.14 -3.02 1.16
N PHE A 88 4.60 -3.38 0.00
CA PHE A 88 4.24 -2.42 -1.05
C PHE A 88 2.97 -1.65 -0.67
N ALA A 89 1.99 -2.34 -0.08
CA ALA A 89 0.76 -1.71 0.40
C ALA A 89 1.04 -0.65 1.48
N TRP A 90 1.88 -1.01 2.46
CA TRP A 90 2.38 -0.11 3.50
C TRP A 90 3.06 1.11 2.88
N SER A 91 4.04 0.88 2.02
CA SER A 91 4.76 1.95 1.33
C SER A 91 3.80 2.86 0.57
N GLY A 92 2.85 2.28 -0.16
CA GLY A 92 1.87 2.99 -0.97
C GLY A 92 1.02 3.93 -0.14
N VAL A 93 0.43 3.46 0.96
CA VAL A 93 -0.40 4.32 1.84
C VAL A 93 0.43 5.45 2.43
N PHE A 94 1.58 5.15 3.05
CA PHE A 94 2.35 6.16 3.77
C PHE A 94 3.01 7.19 2.87
N LEU A 95 3.52 6.78 1.69
CA LEU A 95 4.04 7.72 0.71
C LEU A 95 2.93 8.62 0.15
N THR A 96 1.74 8.07 -0.07
CA THR A 96 0.59 8.85 -0.56
C THR A 96 0.15 9.89 0.46
N ILE A 97 0.01 9.51 1.73
CA ILE A 97 -0.35 10.43 2.82
C ILE A 97 0.78 11.47 3.03
N GLY A 98 2.04 11.03 3.05
CA GLY A 98 3.19 11.91 3.20
C GLY A 98 3.28 12.95 2.08
N TYR A 99 3.01 12.55 0.83
CA TYR A 99 2.91 13.47 -0.31
C TYR A 99 1.81 14.51 -0.11
N ARG A 100 0.63 14.11 0.42
CA ARG A 100 -0.45 15.05 0.70
C ARG A 100 -0.10 16.08 1.76
N PHE A 101 0.55 15.65 2.84
CA PHE A 101 1.09 16.56 3.85
C PHE A 101 2.17 17.49 3.29
N ALA A 102 3.02 17.00 2.38
CA ALA A 102 4.01 17.84 1.71
C ALA A 102 3.35 18.94 0.86
N CYS A 103 2.34 18.58 0.07
CA CYS A 103 1.57 19.54 -0.72
C CYS A 103 0.81 20.55 0.16
N ALA A 104 0.18 20.08 1.24
CA ALA A 104 -0.56 20.96 2.15
C ALA A 104 0.38 21.90 2.94
N GLY A 105 1.56 21.42 3.34
CA GLY A 105 2.55 22.23 4.06
C GLY A 105 3.28 23.24 3.17
N ALA A 106 3.39 22.97 1.87
CA ALA A 106 4.09 23.84 0.90
C ALA A 106 3.14 24.72 0.04
N GLY A 107 1.83 24.51 0.10
CA GLY A 107 0.87 25.11 -0.82
C GLY A 107 0.33 26.48 -0.38
N GLY A 108 0.44 27.48 -1.27
CA GLY A 108 -0.45 28.65 -1.35
C GLY A 108 -0.29 29.79 -0.31
N GLY A 109 0.54 29.62 0.72
CA GLY A 109 0.75 30.62 1.78
C GLY A 109 2.04 30.39 2.58
N GLU A 110 2.08 30.86 3.84
CA GLU A 110 3.21 30.57 4.72
C GLU A 110 3.33 29.06 4.99
N PRO A 111 4.56 28.50 4.97
CA PRO A 111 4.76 27.08 5.23
C PRO A 111 4.23 26.67 6.60
N ILE A 112 3.38 25.64 6.66
CA ILE A 112 2.84 25.11 7.91
C ILE A 112 3.80 24.04 8.45
N PRO A 113 4.60 24.32 9.51
CA PRO A 113 5.69 23.43 9.92
C PRO A 113 5.19 22.06 10.37
N GLY A 114 4.01 22.01 11.00
CA GLY A 114 3.39 20.76 11.45
C GLY A 114 3.14 19.78 10.30
N PHE A 115 2.63 20.28 9.16
CA PHE A 115 2.38 19.44 7.99
C PHE A 115 3.67 18.96 7.34
N ILE A 116 4.72 19.80 7.31
CA ILE A 116 6.04 19.41 6.79
C ILE A 116 6.65 18.28 7.63
N ILE A 117 6.57 18.38 8.97
CA ILE A 117 7.06 17.33 9.87
C ILE A 117 6.29 16.03 9.62
N CYS A 118 4.96 16.07 9.55
CA CYS A 118 4.15 14.91 9.24
C CYS A 118 4.50 14.29 7.87
N ALA A 119 4.74 15.12 6.85
CA ALA A 119 5.17 14.66 5.54
C ALA A 119 6.48 13.86 5.62
N ILE A 120 7.48 14.41 6.29
CA ILE A 120 8.80 13.76 6.47
C ILE A 120 8.63 12.42 7.19
N LEU A 121 7.90 12.40 8.31
CA LEU A 121 7.69 11.19 9.10
C LEU A 121 6.99 10.09 8.29
N PHE A 122 5.93 10.44 7.55
CA PHE A 122 5.22 9.46 6.73
C PHE A 122 6.03 8.99 5.53
N ILE A 123 6.83 9.87 4.91
CA ILE A 123 7.75 9.47 3.83
C ILE A 123 8.80 8.49 4.36
N ILE A 124 9.41 8.76 5.51
CA ILE A 124 10.36 7.84 6.15
C ILE A 124 9.70 6.49 6.43
N LEU A 125 8.48 6.51 7.00
CA LEU A 125 7.73 5.30 7.32
C LEU A 125 7.32 4.50 6.07
N GLY A 126 7.05 5.19 4.96
CA GLY A 126 6.76 4.58 3.66
C GLY A 126 8.00 4.01 2.96
N ILE A 127 9.17 4.63 3.12
CA ILE A 127 10.43 4.15 2.54
C ILE A 127 11.00 2.95 3.32
N ALA A 128 10.81 2.91 4.64
CA ALA A 128 11.36 1.88 5.53
C ALA A 128 11.18 0.42 5.01
N PRO A 129 9.97 -0.06 4.66
CA PRO A 129 9.81 -1.42 4.14
C PRO A 129 10.45 -1.67 2.78
N LEU A 130 10.66 -0.63 1.95
CA LEU A 130 11.32 -0.76 0.65
C LEU A 130 12.82 -0.97 0.80
N VAL A 131 13.44 -0.26 1.76
CA VAL A 131 14.87 -0.41 2.09
C VAL A 131 15.17 -1.77 2.71
N TRP A 132 14.20 -2.34 3.43
CA TRP A 132 14.36 -3.65 4.07
C TRP A 132 14.48 -4.82 3.06
N ILE A 133 13.90 -4.69 1.86
CA ILE A 133 13.92 -5.74 0.82
C ILE A 133 15.36 -6.10 0.37
N PRO A 134 16.20 -5.16 -0.10
CA PRO A 134 17.57 -5.49 -0.49
C PRO A 134 18.42 -5.94 0.69
N VAL A 135 18.20 -5.39 1.89
CA VAL A 135 18.94 -5.78 3.11
C VAL A 135 18.70 -7.25 3.45
N GLU A 136 17.45 -7.71 3.46
CA GLU A 136 17.13 -9.13 3.67
C GLU A 136 17.74 -10.02 2.60
N ARG A 137 17.69 -9.60 1.33
CA ARG A 137 18.29 -10.38 0.23
C ARG A 137 19.79 -10.51 0.41
N MET A 138 20.47 -9.45 0.85
CA MET A 138 21.90 -9.48 1.15
C MET A 138 22.21 -10.37 2.35
N GLN A 139 21.46 -10.26 3.44
CA GLN A 139 21.61 -11.10 4.63
C GLN A 139 21.39 -12.58 4.30
N ARG A 140 20.32 -12.90 3.56
CA ARG A 140 20.01 -14.27 3.13
C ARG A 140 21.11 -14.82 2.24
N ARG A 141 21.63 -14.04 1.27
CA ARG A 141 22.80 -14.43 0.46
C ARG A 141 24.05 -14.65 1.32
N ARG A 142 24.26 -13.87 2.37
CA ARG A 142 25.42 -14.01 3.28
C ARG A 142 25.34 -15.30 4.09
N SER A 143 24.16 -15.63 4.62
CA SER A 143 23.90 -16.88 5.33
C SER A 143 23.94 -18.09 4.39
N GLU A 144 23.35 -17.97 3.19
CA GLU A 144 23.43 -19.00 2.15
C GLU A 144 24.87 -19.23 1.71
N ARG A 145 25.72 -18.20 1.58
CA ARG A 145 27.16 -18.39 1.26
C ARG A 145 27.91 -19.17 2.33
N LYS A 146 27.60 -18.97 3.61
CA LYS A 146 28.18 -19.77 4.72
C LYS A 146 27.72 -21.22 4.65
N LEU A 147 26.43 -21.46 4.35
CA LEU A 147 25.88 -22.80 4.18
C LEU A 147 26.37 -23.49 2.90
N LEU A 148 26.54 -22.73 1.80
CA LEU A 148 27.07 -23.24 0.52
C LEU A 148 28.54 -23.64 0.64
N TRP A 149 29.33 -23.04 1.53
CA TRP A 149 30.67 -23.52 1.85
C TRP A 149 30.64 -24.93 2.46
N VAL A 150 29.58 -25.27 3.20
CA VAL A 150 29.32 -26.61 3.77
C VAL A 150 28.64 -27.54 2.74
N TYR A 151 27.78 -27.02 1.86
CA TYR A 151 26.98 -27.79 0.89
C TYR A 151 27.64 -27.99 -0.49
N ARG A 152 28.83 -27.42 -0.74
CA ARG A 152 29.58 -27.52 -2.01
C ARG A 152 30.00 -28.95 -2.40
N SER A 153 29.72 -29.95 -1.56
CA SER A 153 29.88 -31.37 -1.89
C SER A 153 28.68 -31.97 -2.65
N MET A 154 27.59 -31.23 -2.85
CA MET A 154 26.36 -31.73 -3.51
C MET A 154 25.81 -30.71 -4.52
N ASP A 155 26.50 -30.53 -5.64
CA ASP A 155 26.03 -29.68 -6.75
C ASP A 155 25.14 -30.47 -7.72
N ASN A 156 23.95 -29.94 -8.06
CA ASN A 156 23.33 -30.08 -9.41
C ASN A 156 21.97 -29.38 -9.69
N VAL A 157 21.42 -28.46 -8.85
CA VAL A 157 20.00 -28.03 -9.03
C VAL A 157 19.77 -26.53 -9.38
N ARG A 158 20.80 -25.72 -9.65
CA ARG A 158 20.64 -24.24 -9.70
C ARG A 158 20.59 -23.56 -11.08
N ALA A 159 20.11 -24.23 -12.12
CA ALA A 159 19.90 -23.63 -13.43
C ALA A 159 18.43 -23.68 -13.87
N ALA A 160 17.57 -22.87 -13.25
CA ALA A 160 16.27 -22.54 -13.80
C ALA A 160 15.98 -21.06 -13.52
N GLY A 161 15.66 -20.30 -14.57
CA GLY A 161 15.19 -18.92 -14.44
C GLY A 161 13.95 -18.80 -13.54
N PRO A 162 13.50 -17.58 -13.21
CA PRO A 162 12.29 -17.39 -12.41
C PRO A 162 11.15 -18.22 -13.02
N PRO A 163 10.56 -19.18 -12.29
CA PRO A 163 9.52 -20.04 -12.85
C PRO A 163 8.38 -19.16 -13.38
N LEU A 164 7.71 -19.57 -14.46
CA LEU A 164 6.61 -18.83 -15.10
C LEU A 164 5.56 -18.27 -14.10
N GLY A 165 5.39 -18.93 -12.94
CA GLY A 165 4.55 -18.46 -11.84
C GLY A 165 4.97 -17.12 -11.21
N VAL A 166 6.27 -16.78 -11.17
CA VAL A 166 6.77 -15.48 -10.64
C VAL A 166 6.20 -14.33 -11.46
N ARG A 167 6.29 -14.47 -12.78
CA ARG A 167 5.89 -13.41 -13.71
C ARG A 167 4.38 -13.21 -13.62
N ALA A 168 3.61 -14.30 -13.66
CA ALA A 168 2.16 -14.26 -13.50
C ALA A 168 1.73 -13.58 -12.19
N TYR A 169 2.36 -13.91 -11.06
CA TYR A 169 2.08 -13.29 -9.77
C TYR A 169 2.27 -11.76 -9.80
N TRP A 170 3.44 -11.31 -10.23
CA TRP A 170 3.75 -9.87 -10.27
C TRP A 170 2.91 -9.13 -11.30
N THR A 171 2.60 -9.75 -12.45
CA THR A 171 1.68 -9.14 -13.42
C THR A 171 0.30 -8.97 -12.83
N CYS A 172 -0.24 -9.97 -12.12
CA CYS A 172 -1.54 -9.87 -11.45
C CYS A 172 -1.53 -8.81 -10.34
N ALA A 173 -0.47 -8.74 -9.54
CA ALA A 173 -0.35 -7.75 -8.48
C ALA A 173 -0.28 -6.31 -9.04
N VAL A 174 0.56 -6.06 -10.05
CA VAL A 174 0.71 -4.73 -10.65
C VAL A 174 -0.54 -4.31 -11.40
N THR A 175 -1.10 -5.20 -12.23
CA THR A 175 -2.35 -4.90 -12.97
C THR A 175 -3.51 -4.64 -12.03
N GLY A 176 -3.68 -5.46 -11.00
CA GLY A 176 -4.67 -5.25 -9.95
C GLY A 176 -4.51 -3.88 -9.30
N ALA A 177 -3.32 -3.56 -8.79
CA ALA A 177 -3.05 -2.27 -8.15
C ALA A 177 -3.38 -1.07 -9.07
N VAL A 178 -2.96 -1.11 -10.33
CA VAL A 178 -3.24 -0.06 -11.31
C VAL A 178 -4.75 0.08 -11.55
N LEU A 179 -5.46 -1.03 -11.78
CA LEU A 179 -6.91 -1.02 -11.98
C LEU A 179 -7.65 -0.46 -10.76
N GLY A 180 -7.22 -0.85 -9.56
CA GLY A 180 -7.75 -0.32 -8.30
C GLY A 180 -7.58 1.19 -8.19
N VAL A 181 -6.37 1.70 -8.48
CA VAL A 181 -6.10 3.13 -8.45
C VAL A 181 -6.96 3.88 -9.47
N VAL A 182 -7.02 3.39 -10.71
CA VAL A 182 -7.85 4.00 -11.77
C VAL A 182 -9.32 4.02 -11.36
N ALA A 183 -9.86 2.91 -10.85
CA ALA A 183 -11.24 2.85 -10.36
C ALA A 183 -11.49 3.85 -9.22
N GLY A 184 -10.55 4.00 -8.30
CA GLY A 184 -10.65 4.95 -7.19
C GLY A 184 -10.64 6.40 -7.68
N LEU A 185 -9.75 6.72 -8.63
CA LEU A 185 -9.68 8.04 -9.26
C LEU A 185 -10.95 8.37 -10.06
N LEU A 186 -11.57 7.37 -10.71
CA LEU A 186 -12.85 7.54 -11.37
C LEU A 186 -13.97 7.81 -10.38
N LEU A 187 -14.00 7.10 -9.26
CA LEU A 187 -15.02 7.31 -8.21
C LEU A 187 -14.92 8.72 -7.60
N ARG A 188 -13.72 9.30 -7.48
CA ARG A 188 -13.55 10.70 -7.06
C ARG A 188 -14.23 11.73 -7.96
N ARG A 189 -14.52 11.38 -9.22
CA ARG A 189 -15.27 12.30 -10.10
C ARG A 189 -16.77 12.35 -9.76
N VAL A 190 -17.24 11.36 -9.01
CA VAL A 190 -18.65 11.20 -8.62
C VAL A 190 -18.88 11.67 -7.18
N ILE A 191 -17.87 11.53 -6.31
CA ILE A 191 -17.93 12.01 -4.93
C ILE A 191 -17.61 13.52 -4.90
N PRO A 192 -18.41 14.34 -4.21
CA PRO A 192 -18.11 15.77 -4.07
C PRO A 192 -16.81 15.97 -3.28
N GLY A 193 -15.90 16.77 -3.83
CA GLY A 193 -14.69 17.26 -3.18
C GLY A 193 -14.88 18.66 -2.61
#